data_AF-A0A642UUL6-F1
#
_entry.id   AF-A0A642UUL6-F1
#
_cell.length_a   1.000
_cell.length_b   1.000
_cell.length_c   1.000
_cell.angle_alpha   90.00
_cell.angle_beta   90.00
_cell.angle_gamma   90.00
#
_symmetry.space_group_name_H-M   'P 1'
#
loop_
_entity.id
_entity.type
_entity.pdbx_description
1 polymer ?
#
loop_
_entity_poly.entity_id
_entity_poly.type
_entity_poly.pdbx_seq_one_letter_code
_entity_poly.pdbx_strand_id
1 'polypeptide(L)'
;MIWWWILYVAAAEYLVILKPHSRVDVATNWIRSNFRQEPPPVKRQFTIGTISGFVADFEPRGLSILSKCPEVLMIHDDTPVKQLEVVEQAPAPRHLARISQRSSFSDEPGSAYRWDDDASGQGVTVYVLDSGVNVDFDEFEGRAEVGANFTPESTDDANGHGTHVAGIVGSATYGVAKDVQITSVKVLDQRGRGSLSTIFLGMEYAVNDMEAKGVPAVMNLSLGSVRSRAFNEVVNEVVKMGMVVVVAAGNEHINACLSSPASASGAITVGAIADSDDALAPFSNWGYCVDLFAPGVRVETRGH
;
A
#
# COMPACT_ATOMS: atom_id res chain seq x y z
N MET A 1 -43.82 -31.35 -10.47
CA MET A 1 -43.94 -30.03 -9.81
C MET A 1 -42.59 -29.34 -9.97
N ILE A 2 -42.47 -28.46 -10.96
CA ILE A 2 -41.24 -27.70 -11.22
C ILE A 2 -41.36 -26.40 -10.43
N TRP A 3 -40.54 -26.25 -9.39
CA TRP A 3 -40.44 -25.02 -8.62
C TRP A 3 -39.49 -24.06 -9.35
N TRP A 4 -40.04 -22.99 -9.91
CA TRP A 4 -39.26 -21.86 -10.40
C TRP A 4 -38.76 -21.06 -9.20
N TRP A 5 -37.46 -21.09 -8.95
CA TRP A 5 -36.81 -20.08 -8.11
C TRP A 5 -36.68 -18.81 -8.95
N ILE A 6 -37.59 -17.87 -8.76
CA ILE A 6 -37.36 -16.48 -9.18
C ILE A 6 -36.34 -15.94 -8.20
N LEU A 7 -35.10 -15.78 -8.65
CA LEU A 7 -34.08 -14.99 -7.97
C LEU A 7 -34.58 -13.54 -7.92
N TYR A 8 -35.18 -13.15 -6.80
CA TYR A 8 -35.37 -11.75 -6.46
C TYR A 8 -33.98 -11.18 -6.18
N VAL A 9 -33.43 -10.44 -7.13
CA VAL A 9 -32.28 -9.56 -6.86
C VAL A 9 -32.84 -8.46 -5.97
N ALA A 10 -32.49 -8.49 -4.68
CA ALA A 10 -32.94 -7.50 -3.70
C ALA A 10 -32.56 -6.09 -4.17
N ALA A 11 -33.46 -5.12 -3.99
CA ALA A 11 -33.19 -3.74 -4.29
C ALA A 11 -32.01 -3.23 -3.43
N ALA A 12 -31.06 -2.54 -4.06
CA ALA A 12 -29.94 -1.90 -3.39
C ALA A 12 -30.17 -0.39 -3.29
N GLU A 13 -29.54 0.27 -2.32
CA GLU A 13 -29.72 1.70 -2.08
C GLU A 13 -28.77 2.51 -2.99
N TYR A 14 -29.34 3.41 -3.79
CA TYR A 14 -28.58 4.23 -4.75
C TYR A 14 -28.71 5.70 -4.46
N LEU A 15 -27.59 6.41 -4.63
CA LEU A 15 -27.47 7.85 -4.68
C LEU A 15 -27.70 8.35 -6.12
N VAL A 16 -28.73 9.17 -6.31
CA VAL A 16 -29.08 9.78 -7.60
C VAL A 16 -28.75 11.26 -7.55
N ILE A 17 -27.76 11.68 -8.34
CA ILE A 17 -27.34 13.08 -8.45
C ILE A 17 -27.97 13.68 -9.71
N LEU A 18 -28.60 14.83 -9.57
CA LEU A 18 -29.27 15.54 -10.65
C LEU A 18 -28.36 16.60 -11.28
N LYS A 19 -28.69 17.01 -12.50
CA LYS A 19 -28.01 18.11 -13.19
C LYS A 19 -28.20 19.43 -12.43
N PRO A 20 -27.32 20.42 -12.64
CA PRO A 20 -27.45 21.72 -11.99
C PRO A 20 -28.82 22.36 -12.25
N HIS A 21 -29.44 22.91 -11.19
CA HIS A 21 -30.77 23.52 -11.17
C HIS A 21 -31.97 22.57 -11.36
N SER A 22 -31.72 21.27 -11.59
CA SER A 22 -32.77 20.26 -11.56
C SER A 22 -33.32 20.10 -10.14
N ARG A 23 -34.60 19.74 -10.03
CA ARG A 23 -35.28 19.51 -8.75
C ARG A 23 -35.67 18.05 -8.59
N VAL A 24 -35.60 17.56 -7.35
CA VAL A 24 -35.96 16.18 -6.99
C VAL A 24 -37.41 15.84 -7.36
N ASP A 25 -38.35 16.78 -7.21
CA ASP A 25 -39.76 16.56 -7.58
C ASP A 25 -39.96 16.41 -9.10
N VAL A 26 -39.22 17.16 -9.92
CA VAL A 26 -39.25 17.03 -11.38
C VAL A 26 -38.72 15.66 -11.80
N ALA A 27 -37.58 15.25 -11.25
CA ALA A 27 -36.99 13.94 -11.53
C ALA A 27 -37.91 12.80 -11.06
N THR A 28 -38.44 12.86 -9.84
CA THR A 28 -39.33 11.82 -9.30
C THR A 28 -40.68 11.75 -10.03
N ASN A 29 -41.24 12.87 -10.49
CA ASN A 29 -42.44 12.87 -11.33
C ASN A 29 -42.18 12.29 -12.74
N TRP A 30 -41.00 12.57 -13.31
CA TRP A 30 -40.58 11.93 -14.56
C TRP A 30 -40.46 10.42 -14.38
N ILE A 31 -39.83 9.98 -13.28
CA ILE A 31 -39.70 8.56 -12.92
C ILE A 31 -41.08 7.93 -12.79
N ARG A 32 -42.00 8.52 -12.01
CA ARG A 32 -43.39 8.03 -11.86
C ARG A 32 -44.10 7.85 -13.20
N SER A 33 -43.91 8.79 -14.14
CA SER A 33 -44.54 8.75 -15.46
C SER A 33 -43.96 7.66 -16.38
N ASN A 34 -42.71 7.24 -16.14
CA ASN A 34 -42.00 6.28 -16.99
C ASN A 34 -41.80 4.90 -16.35
N PHE A 35 -42.00 4.81 -15.03
CA PHE A 35 -42.12 3.55 -14.32
C PHE A 35 -43.53 2.98 -14.53
N ARG A 36 -43.60 1.72 -14.95
CA ARG A 36 -44.88 0.99 -15.09
C ARG A 36 -45.45 0.49 -13.76
N GLN A 37 -44.74 0.75 -12.66
CA GLN A 37 -45.10 0.41 -11.28
C GLN A 37 -44.86 1.65 -10.41
N GLU A 38 -45.36 1.66 -9.18
CA GLU A 38 -45.05 2.74 -8.25
C GLU A 38 -43.53 2.79 -8.03
N PRO A 39 -42.86 3.93 -8.28
CA PRO A 39 -41.42 4.00 -8.11
C PRO A 39 -41.06 3.88 -6.64
N PRO A 40 -39.83 3.43 -6.34
CA PRO A 40 -39.39 3.30 -4.96
C PRO A 40 -39.50 4.64 -4.24
N PRO A 41 -39.90 4.63 -2.96
CA PRO A 41 -40.01 5.85 -2.18
C PRO A 41 -38.63 6.48 -2.03
N VAL A 42 -38.58 7.80 -2.14
CA VAL A 42 -37.37 8.56 -1.80
C VAL A 42 -37.14 8.44 -0.30
N LYS A 43 -36.00 7.87 0.09
CA LYS A 43 -35.58 7.73 1.49
C LYS A 43 -35.01 9.04 2.02
N ARG A 44 -34.12 9.67 1.23
CA ARG A 44 -33.39 10.89 1.59
C ARG A 44 -33.26 11.80 0.37
N GLN A 45 -33.17 13.11 0.60
CA GLN A 45 -32.93 14.11 -0.45
C GLN A 45 -31.96 15.18 0.05
N PHE A 46 -31.21 15.78 -0.86
CA PHE A 46 -30.25 16.82 -0.54
C PHE A 46 -30.18 17.88 -1.65
N THR A 47 -29.76 19.08 -1.25
CA THR A 47 -29.48 20.20 -2.15
C THR A 47 -28.23 20.91 -1.65
N ILE A 48 -27.23 21.06 -2.52
CA ILE A 48 -25.97 21.75 -2.26
C ILE A 48 -25.76 22.75 -3.40
N GLY A 49 -26.02 24.03 -3.13
CA GLY A 49 -25.99 25.08 -4.15
C GLY A 49 -26.97 24.76 -5.29
N THR A 50 -26.44 24.51 -6.49
CA THR A 50 -27.25 24.18 -7.68
C THR A 50 -27.43 22.68 -7.90
N ILE A 51 -26.71 21.84 -7.14
CA ILE A 51 -26.80 20.38 -7.25
C ILE A 51 -27.88 19.90 -6.28
N SER A 52 -28.76 19.02 -6.75
CA SER A 52 -29.69 18.30 -5.89
C SER A 52 -29.64 16.82 -6.20
N GLY A 53 -30.15 16.01 -5.28
CA GLY A 53 -30.19 14.57 -5.46
C GLY A 53 -31.02 13.89 -4.40
N PHE A 54 -31.18 12.59 -4.56
CA PHE A 54 -31.99 11.78 -3.68
C PHE A 54 -31.48 10.35 -3.59
N VAL A 55 -31.88 9.65 -2.55
CA VAL A 55 -31.54 8.26 -2.27
C VAL A 55 -32.80 7.42 -2.29
N ALA A 56 -32.78 6.30 -3.00
CA ALA A 56 -33.88 5.34 -3.05
C ALA A 56 -33.37 3.93 -3.39
N ASP A 57 -34.17 2.91 -3.09
CA ASP A 57 -33.85 1.53 -3.41
C ASP A 57 -34.26 1.20 -4.84
N PHE A 58 -33.31 0.79 -5.68
CA PHE A 58 -33.62 0.41 -7.07
C PHE A 58 -33.25 -1.05 -7.33
N GLU A 59 -34.15 -1.75 -8.03
CA GLU A 59 -33.81 -2.99 -8.73
C GLU A 59 -33.10 -2.66 -10.06
N PRO A 60 -32.34 -3.60 -10.66
CA PRO A 60 -31.62 -3.37 -11.91
C PRO A 60 -32.46 -2.78 -13.05
N ARG A 61 -33.72 -3.19 -13.16
CA ARG A 61 -34.67 -2.64 -14.14
C ARG A 61 -34.96 -1.16 -13.87
N GLY A 62 -35.09 -0.78 -12.61
CA GLY A 62 -35.34 0.59 -12.20
C GLY A 62 -34.19 1.52 -12.56
N LEU A 63 -32.94 1.06 -12.36
CA LEU A 63 -31.73 1.78 -12.77
C LEU A 63 -31.71 2.06 -14.28
N SER A 64 -32.12 1.07 -15.10
CA SER A 64 -32.16 1.22 -16.57
C SER A 64 -33.18 2.26 -17.06
N ILE A 65 -34.23 2.52 -16.28
CA ILE A 65 -35.22 3.55 -16.56
C ILE A 65 -34.71 4.90 -16.07
N LEU A 66 -34.17 4.93 -14.85
CA LEU A 66 -33.64 6.12 -14.21
C LEU A 66 -32.49 6.75 -15.01
N SER A 67 -31.62 5.93 -15.60
CA SER A 67 -30.50 6.41 -16.44
C SER A 67 -30.94 7.17 -17.69
N LYS A 68 -32.22 7.06 -18.08
CA LYS A 68 -32.82 7.80 -19.21
C LYS A 68 -33.49 9.12 -18.78
N CYS A 69 -33.56 9.41 -17.48
CA CYS A 69 -34.15 10.64 -16.99
C CYS A 69 -33.28 11.84 -17.39
N PRO A 70 -33.83 12.86 -18.08
CA PRO A 70 -33.05 13.99 -18.57
C PRO A 70 -32.46 14.84 -17.43
N GLU A 71 -33.04 14.77 -16.23
CA GLU A 71 -32.58 15.48 -15.03
C GLU A 71 -31.45 14.77 -14.29
N VAL A 72 -31.23 13.47 -14.55
CA VAL A 72 -30.19 12.68 -13.86
C VAL A 72 -28.83 13.00 -14.46
N LEU A 73 -27.88 13.35 -13.59
CA LEU A 73 -26.47 13.51 -13.93
C LEU A 73 -25.73 12.18 -13.78
N MET A 74 -25.90 11.50 -12.65
CA MET A 74 -25.31 10.19 -12.39
C MET A 74 -26.09 9.40 -11.34
N ILE A 75 -25.90 8.08 -11.37
CA ILE A 75 -26.42 7.13 -10.39
C ILE A 75 -25.20 6.39 -9.83
N HIS A 76 -25.09 6.36 -8.51
CA HIS A 76 -23.99 5.72 -7.80
C HIS A 76 -24.58 4.86 -6.67
N ASP A 77 -23.87 3.80 -6.26
CA ASP A 77 -24.23 3.09 -5.04
C ASP A 77 -24.16 4.06 -3.83
N ASP A 78 -25.10 3.99 -2.89
CA ASP A 78 -24.98 4.78 -1.65
C ASP A 78 -23.89 4.17 -0.75
N THR A 79 -22.64 4.51 -1.05
CA THR A 79 -21.48 3.94 -0.38
C THR A 79 -21.41 4.43 1.07
N PRO A 80 -21.42 3.55 2.07
CA PRO A 80 -21.26 3.96 3.45
C PRO A 80 -19.88 4.60 3.65
N VAL A 81 -19.85 5.78 4.25
CA VAL A 81 -18.62 6.45 4.67
C VAL A 81 -18.38 6.14 6.15
N LYS A 82 -17.17 5.70 6.49
CA LYS A 82 -16.75 5.47 7.88
C LYS A 82 -15.98 6.69 8.42
N GLN A 83 -16.03 6.87 9.74
CA GLN A 83 -15.12 7.79 10.42
C GLN A 83 -13.68 7.25 10.29
N LEU A 84 -12.71 8.11 9.98
CA LEU A 84 -11.30 7.73 10.02
C LEU A 84 -10.91 7.52 11.48
N GLU A 85 -10.65 6.27 11.87
CA GLU A 85 -10.06 5.95 13.16
C GLU A 85 -8.54 6.09 13.04
N VAL A 86 -8.02 7.18 13.60
CA VAL A 86 -6.58 7.43 13.68
C VAL A 86 -6.06 6.76 14.94
N VAL A 87 -5.18 5.77 14.76
CA VAL A 87 -4.44 5.12 15.83
C VAL A 87 -3.17 5.91 16.14
N GLU A 88 -2.71 5.85 17.38
CA GLU A 88 -1.56 6.60 17.86
C GLU A 88 -0.61 5.73 18.69
N GLN A 89 0.69 5.80 18.40
CA GLN A 89 1.78 5.33 19.26
C GLN A 89 2.53 6.55 19.80
N ALA A 90 2.56 6.72 21.13
CA ALA A 90 3.31 7.78 21.80
C ALA A 90 3.95 7.24 23.10
N PRO A 91 5.28 7.41 23.32
CA PRO A 91 6.24 8.03 22.40
C PRO A 91 6.54 7.12 21.20
N ALA A 92 6.81 7.72 20.05
CA ALA A 92 7.26 7.02 18.85
C ALA A 92 8.72 7.36 18.50
N PRO A 93 9.48 6.41 17.94
CA PRO A 93 10.75 6.67 17.29
C PRO A 93 10.65 7.82 16.27
N ARG A 94 11.74 8.57 16.14
CA ARG A 94 11.78 9.80 15.31
C ARG A 94 11.39 9.55 13.86
N HIS A 95 11.86 8.45 13.26
CA HIS A 95 11.54 8.12 11.88
C HIS A 95 10.04 7.91 11.67
N LEU A 96 9.36 7.24 12.62
CA LEU A 96 7.91 7.03 12.56
C LEU A 96 7.16 8.35 12.73
N ALA A 97 7.50 9.12 13.75
CA ALA A 97 6.85 10.41 13.98
C ALA A 97 7.04 11.36 12.78
N ARG A 98 8.21 11.34 12.15
CA ARG A 98 8.50 12.15 10.97
C ARG A 98 7.63 11.78 9.78
N ILE A 99 7.45 10.49 9.47
CA ILE A 99 6.67 10.07 8.29
C ILE A 99 5.16 10.26 8.46
N SER A 100 4.64 10.33 9.70
CA SER A 100 3.21 10.54 9.96
C SER A 100 2.77 12.01 10.00
N GLN A 101 3.62 12.95 9.59
CA GLN A 101 3.28 14.39 9.61
C GLN A 101 3.83 15.17 8.42
N ARG A 102 3.12 16.26 8.07
CA ARG A 102 3.52 17.17 6.98
C ARG A 102 4.44 18.31 7.43
N SER A 103 4.32 18.77 8.66
CA SER A 103 5.18 19.81 9.22
C SER A 103 6.59 19.26 9.49
N SER A 104 7.60 20.11 9.37
CA SER A 104 8.97 19.80 9.77
C SER A 104 8.97 19.27 11.21
N PHE A 105 9.72 18.19 11.44
CA PHE A 105 9.82 17.60 12.76
C PHE A 105 10.50 18.57 13.73
N SER A 106 9.86 18.80 14.87
CA SER A 106 10.46 19.44 16.03
C SER A 106 10.65 18.36 17.08
N ASP A 107 11.83 18.32 17.71
CA ASP A 107 12.26 17.38 18.76
C ASP A 107 11.46 17.55 20.08
N GLU A 108 10.15 17.74 19.98
CA GLU A 108 9.27 17.95 21.11
C GLU A 108 9.06 16.62 21.86
N PRO A 109 9.12 16.63 23.20
CA PRO A 109 8.74 15.48 24.01
C PRO A 109 7.32 15.01 23.66
N GLY A 110 7.17 13.70 23.39
CA GLY A 110 5.86 13.12 23.07
C GLY A 110 5.52 13.07 21.57
N SER A 111 6.52 13.03 20.69
CA SER A 111 6.32 12.75 19.27
C SER A 111 5.53 11.44 19.08
N ALA A 112 4.52 11.49 18.23
CA ALA A 112 3.57 10.40 18.03
C ALA A 112 3.61 9.90 16.59
N TYR A 113 3.53 8.59 16.43
CA TYR A 113 3.26 7.96 15.15
C TYR A 113 1.75 7.78 15.00
N ARG A 114 1.20 8.30 13.90
CA ARG A 114 -0.24 8.28 13.62
C ARG A 114 -0.52 7.63 12.27
N TRP A 115 -1.45 6.69 12.25
CA TRP A 115 -1.89 6.01 11.03
C TRP A 115 -3.40 5.75 11.08
N ASP A 116 -4.01 5.60 9.91
CA ASP A 116 -5.38 5.08 9.82
C ASP A 116 -5.36 3.59 10.17
N ASP A 117 -6.30 3.10 10.99
CA ASP A 117 -6.33 1.70 11.43
C ASP A 117 -6.29 0.70 10.26
N ASP A 118 -7.02 1.03 9.17
CA ASP A 118 -7.05 0.24 7.93
C ASP A 118 -5.72 0.25 7.14
N ALA A 119 -4.72 1.04 7.56
CA ALA A 119 -3.40 1.20 6.92
C ALA A 119 -2.25 0.56 7.72
N SER A 120 -2.54 -0.36 8.64
CA SER A 120 -1.54 -1.06 9.45
C SER A 120 -0.75 -2.14 8.69
N GLY A 121 -1.16 -2.49 7.47
CA GLY A 121 -0.55 -3.55 6.66
C GLY A 121 -1.19 -4.93 6.83
N GLN A 122 -2.31 -5.01 7.54
CA GLN A 122 -3.07 -6.24 7.73
C GLN A 122 -3.39 -6.93 6.38
N GLY A 123 -3.07 -8.22 6.28
CA GLY A 123 -3.30 -9.02 5.07
C GLY A 123 -2.31 -8.77 3.92
N VAL A 124 -1.28 -7.96 4.13
CA VAL A 124 -0.17 -7.73 3.18
C VAL A 124 1.06 -8.53 3.62
N THR A 125 1.78 -9.09 2.65
CA THR A 125 3.09 -9.73 2.89
C THR A 125 4.23 -8.88 2.33
N VAL A 126 5.26 -8.62 3.14
CA VAL A 126 6.51 -8.01 2.69
C VAL A 126 7.60 -9.07 2.61
N TYR A 127 8.12 -9.29 1.41
CA TYR A 127 9.29 -10.13 1.18
C TYR A 127 10.55 -9.29 1.33
N VAL A 128 11.35 -9.59 2.36
CA VAL A 128 12.63 -8.92 2.62
C VAL A 128 13.74 -9.76 1.98
N LEU A 129 14.21 -9.31 0.81
CA LEU A 129 15.30 -9.96 0.08
C LEU A 129 16.64 -9.39 0.54
N ASP A 130 17.25 -10.05 1.52
CA ASP A 130 18.42 -9.51 2.23
C ASP A 130 19.34 -10.62 2.76
N SER A 131 20.03 -10.36 3.86
CA SER A 131 20.97 -11.24 4.57
C SER A 131 20.31 -12.29 5.46
N GLY A 132 18.97 -12.34 5.48
CA GLY A 132 18.17 -13.15 6.39
C GLY A 132 17.31 -12.24 7.29
N VAL A 133 16.46 -12.84 8.13
CA VAL A 133 15.73 -12.12 9.19
C VAL A 133 15.73 -13.03 10.41
N ASN A 134 16.03 -12.50 11.59
CA ASN A 134 15.78 -13.19 12.84
C ASN A 134 14.26 -13.21 13.12
N VAL A 135 13.56 -14.22 12.61
CA VAL A 135 12.10 -14.30 12.68
C VAL A 135 11.57 -14.58 14.09
N ASP A 136 12.41 -15.15 14.96
CA ASP A 136 12.09 -15.42 16.37
C ASP A 136 12.21 -14.18 17.25
N PHE A 137 12.43 -13.02 16.65
CA PHE A 137 12.53 -11.76 17.37
C PHE A 137 11.15 -11.32 17.88
N ASP A 138 11.04 -11.16 19.20
CA ASP A 138 9.76 -10.89 19.88
C ASP A 138 8.99 -9.68 19.33
N GLU A 139 9.67 -8.67 18.77
CA GLU A 139 9.00 -7.50 18.19
C GLU A 139 8.22 -7.81 16.90
N PHE A 140 8.43 -8.95 16.27
CA PHE A 140 7.58 -9.38 15.16
C PHE A 140 6.30 -10.05 15.63
N GLU A 141 6.20 -10.47 16.90
CA GLU A 141 4.97 -11.03 17.50
C GLU A 141 4.39 -12.21 16.69
N GLY A 142 5.27 -13.00 16.04
CA GLY A 142 4.89 -14.11 15.16
C GLY A 142 4.51 -13.71 13.73
N ARG A 143 4.60 -12.42 13.38
CA ARG A 143 4.35 -11.89 12.03
C ARG A 143 5.59 -11.91 11.12
N ALA A 144 6.60 -12.71 11.46
CA ALA A 144 7.75 -12.96 10.60
C ALA A 144 7.95 -14.47 10.41
N GLU A 145 8.25 -14.89 9.18
CA GLU A 145 8.49 -16.30 8.84
C GLU A 145 9.71 -16.47 7.94
N VAL A 146 10.34 -17.64 8.03
CA VAL A 146 11.42 -18.03 7.12
C VAL A 146 10.80 -18.49 5.80
N GLY A 147 11.14 -17.80 4.70
CA GLY A 147 10.75 -18.20 3.35
C GLY A 147 11.79 -19.11 2.70
N ALA A 148 12.75 -18.49 2.00
CA ALA A 148 13.78 -19.21 1.25
C ALA A 148 15.18 -18.68 1.53
N ASN A 149 16.19 -19.54 1.34
CA ASN A 149 17.59 -19.19 1.46
C ASN A 149 18.35 -19.70 0.23
N PHE A 150 18.96 -18.76 -0.50
CA PHE A 150 19.72 -19.01 -1.72
C PHE A 150 21.24 -18.90 -1.52
N THR A 151 21.67 -18.85 -0.26
CA THR A 151 23.08 -18.85 0.15
C THR A 151 23.49 -20.24 0.65
N PRO A 152 24.80 -20.56 0.72
CA PRO A 152 25.27 -21.81 1.32
C PRO A 152 25.28 -21.78 2.87
N GLU A 153 24.75 -20.73 3.49
CA GLU A 153 24.74 -20.51 4.95
C GLU A 153 23.41 -21.00 5.56
N SER A 154 23.27 -20.93 6.90
CA SER A 154 21.96 -21.12 7.55
C SER A 154 20.99 -20.01 7.16
N THR A 155 19.71 -20.18 7.49
CA THR A 155 18.66 -19.17 7.30
C THR A 155 18.81 -17.97 8.23
N ASP A 156 19.69 -18.06 9.23
CA ASP A 156 19.90 -17.02 10.22
C ASP A 156 20.47 -15.76 9.59
N ASP A 157 20.08 -14.61 10.15
CA ASP A 157 20.68 -13.34 9.80
C ASP A 157 21.99 -13.10 10.57
N ALA A 158 23.06 -13.74 10.12
CA ALA A 158 24.39 -13.55 10.69
C ALA A 158 25.02 -12.18 10.36
N ASN A 159 24.42 -11.39 9.47
CA ASN A 159 24.89 -10.05 9.13
C ASN A 159 24.21 -8.98 9.99
N GLY A 160 22.90 -9.10 10.17
CA GLY A 160 22.05 -8.18 10.91
C GLY A 160 21.27 -7.18 10.08
N HIS A 161 21.69 -6.94 8.84
CA HIS A 161 21.09 -5.93 7.99
C HIS A 161 19.65 -6.26 7.64
N GLY A 162 19.34 -7.53 7.34
CA GLY A 162 17.98 -7.92 6.97
C GLY A 162 17.00 -7.85 8.14
N THR A 163 17.45 -8.20 9.36
CA THR A 163 16.66 -8.01 10.59
C THR A 163 16.44 -6.54 10.90
N HIS A 164 17.45 -5.69 10.70
CA HIS A 164 17.33 -4.24 10.86
C HIS A 164 16.25 -3.66 9.92
N VAL A 165 16.34 -4.02 8.63
CA VAL A 165 15.38 -3.64 7.60
C VAL A 165 13.97 -4.16 7.91
N ALA A 166 13.83 -5.45 8.23
CA ALA A 166 12.55 -6.05 8.59
C ALA A 166 11.93 -5.40 9.82
N GLY A 167 12.74 -5.02 10.81
CA GLY A 167 12.29 -4.30 11.99
C GLY A 167 11.68 -2.93 11.65
N ILE A 168 12.28 -2.18 10.73
CA ILE A 168 11.73 -0.90 10.24
C ILE A 168 10.43 -1.12 9.45
N VAL A 169 10.32 -2.24 8.73
CA VAL A 169 9.10 -2.58 7.99
C VAL A 169 7.94 -2.84 8.95
N GLY A 170 8.10 -3.73 9.92
CA GLY A 170 6.93 -4.28 10.62
C GLY A 170 7.13 -4.72 12.07
N SER A 171 8.18 -4.30 12.76
CA SER A 171 8.27 -4.53 14.21
C SER A 171 7.20 -3.75 15.01
N ALA A 172 6.81 -4.26 16.17
CA ALA A 172 5.82 -3.63 17.03
C ALA A 172 6.24 -2.20 17.43
N THR A 173 7.47 -2.01 17.88
CA THR A 173 7.93 -0.69 18.35
C THR A 173 8.39 0.24 17.22
N TYR A 174 9.16 -0.28 16.26
CA TYR A 174 9.88 0.54 15.27
C TYR A 174 9.32 0.42 13.85
N GLY A 175 8.42 -0.53 13.61
CA GLY A 175 7.84 -0.81 12.30
C GLY A 175 6.88 0.27 11.84
N VAL A 176 6.83 0.51 10.54
CA VAL A 176 5.83 1.37 9.91
C VAL A 176 4.50 0.61 9.80
N ALA A 177 4.50 -0.59 9.23
CA ALA A 177 3.31 -1.39 9.03
C ALA A 177 3.12 -2.39 10.19
N LYS A 178 2.35 -1.99 11.20
CA LYS A 178 2.22 -2.69 12.49
C LYS A 178 1.61 -4.09 12.41
N ASP A 179 0.84 -4.41 11.37
CA ASP A 179 0.16 -5.70 11.22
C ASP A 179 0.59 -6.46 9.95
N VAL A 180 1.70 -6.04 9.33
CA VAL A 180 2.21 -6.69 8.13
C VAL A 180 2.84 -8.04 8.45
N GLN A 181 2.71 -9.00 7.52
CA GLN A 181 3.47 -10.25 7.57
C GLN A 181 4.80 -10.06 6.86
N ILE A 182 5.89 -10.52 7.45
CA ILE A 182 7.24 -10.47 6.90
C ILE A 182 7.65 -11.88 6.48
N THR A 183 8.15 -12.02 5.25
CA THR A 183 8.78 -13.25 4.76
C THR A 183 10.26 -13.01 4.49
N SER A 184 11.12 -13.75 5.18
CA SER A 184 12.57 -13.68 5.00
C SER A 184 13.00 -14.41 3.73
N VAL A 185 13.70 -13.71 2.82
CA VAL A 185 14.29 -14.31 1.62
C VAL A 185 15.78 -14.00 1.61
N LYS A 186 16.60 -14.95 2.07
CA LYS A 186 18.05 -14.74 2.21
C LYS A 186 18.75 -14.89 0.86
N VAL A 187 19.26 -13.78 0.34
CA VAL A 187 20.00 -13.67 -0.94
C VAL A 187 21.41 -13.10 -0.77
N LEU A 188 21.73 -12.59 0.43
CA LEU A 188 23.05 -12.09 0.83
C LEU A 188 23.68 -12.96 1.94
N ASP A 189 25.00 -13.16 1.85
CA ASP A 189 25.80 -13.87 2.85
C ASP A 189 25.99 -13.04 4.14
N GLN A 190 26.62 -13.61 5.16
CA GLN A 190 26.94 -12.95 6.43
C GLN A 190 27.78 -11.67 6.28
N ARG A 191 28.41 -11.44 5.11
CA ARG A 191 29.18 -10.23 4.80
C ARG A 191 28.39 -9.25 3.93
N GLY A 192 27.09 -9.48 3.73
CA GLY A 192 26.21 -8.64 2.91
C GLY A 192 26.45 -8.80 1.41
N ARG A 193 27.01 -9.93 0.95
CA ARG A 193 27.33 -10.15 -0.48
C ARG A 193 26.41 -11.19 -1.09
N GLY A 194 25.92 -10.90 -2.29
CA GLY A 194 25.15 -11.82 -3.12
C GLY A 194 25.52 -11.68 -4.58
N SER A 195 24.96 -12.55 -5.42
CA SER A 195 25.06 -12.45 -6.88
C SER A 195 23.70 -12.11 -7.47
N LEU A 196 23.69 -11.60 -8.72
CA LEU A 196 22.41 -11.42 -9.43
C LEU A 196 21.61 -12.72 -9.53
N SER A 197 22.29 -13.87 -9.61
CA SER A 197 21.59 -15.17 -9.65
C SER A 197 20.88 -15.49 -8.34
N THR A 198 21.48 -15.23 -7.16
CA THR A 198 20.81 -15.47 -5.87
C THR A 198 19.65 -14.50 -5.67
N ILE A 199 19.85 -13.23 -6.08
CA ILE A 199 18.80 -12.21 -6.04
C ILE A 199 17.62 -12.61 -6.94
N PHE A 200 17.87 -13.03 -8.19
CA PHE A 200 16.79 -13.41 -9.12
C PHE A 200 16.03 -14.65 -8.66
N LEU A 201 16.70 -15.65 -8.08
CA LEU A 201 16.03 -16.79 -7.46
C LEU A 201 15.16 -16.36 -6.26
N GLY A 202 15.63 -15.39 -5.47
CA GLY A 202 14.83 -14.78 -4.41
C GLY A 202 13.59 -14.06 -4.94
N MET A 203 13.74 -13.33 -6.04
CA MET A 203 12.64 -12.60 -6.68
C MET A 203 11.60 -13.57 -7.26
N GLU A 204 12.05 -14.64 -7.92
CA GLU A 204 11.19 -15.72 -8.42
C GLU A 204 10.41 -16.38 -7.28
N TYR A 205 11.09 -16.72 -6.17
CA TYR A 205 10.43 -17.29 -5.00
C TYR A 205 9.32 -16.38 -4.46
N ALA A 206 9.62 -15.09 -4.25
CA ALA A 206 8.67 -14.15 -3.68
C ALA A 206 7.41 -13.99 -4.56
N VAL A 207 7.58 -13.89 -5.88
CA VAL A 207 6.45 -13.78 -6.81
C VAL A 207 5.60 -15.05 -6.82
N ASN A 208 6.23 -16.22 -6.88
CA ASN A 208 5.51 -17.49 -6.87
C ASN A 208 4.76 -17.70 -5.54
N ASP A 209 5.35 -17.32 -4.41
CA ASP A 209 4.70 -17.41 -3.09
C ASP A 209 3.55 -16.41 -2.97
N MET A 210 3.69 -15.18 -3.48
CA MET A 210 2.60 -14.21 -3.57
C MET A 210 1.43 -14.76 -4.39
N GLU A 211 1.68 -15.29 -5.58
CA GLU A 211 0.63 -15.87 -6.44
C GLU A 211 -0.05 -17.06 -5.77
N ALA A 212 0.72 -17.92 -5.09
CA ALA A 212 0.18 -19.08 -4.37
C ALA A 212 -0.69 -18.67 -3.17
N LYS A 213 -0.28 -17.64 -2.41
CA LYS A 213 -1.03 -17.10 -1.27
C LYS A 213 -2.24 -16.25 -1.71
N GLY A 214 -2.19 -15.64 -2.90
CA GLY A 214 -3.26 -14.79 -3.41
C GLY A 214 -3.47 -13.51 -2.60
N VAL A 215 -2.41 -12.99 -1.97
CA VAL A 215 -2.45 -11.80 -1.11
C VAL A 215 -1.67 -10.64 -1.74
N PRO A 216 -2.02 -9.37 -1.45
CA PRO A 216 -1.19 -8.24 -1.83
C PRO A 216 0.21 -8.37 -1.22
N ALA A 217 1.25 -8.01 -1.98
CA ALA A 217 2.61 -8.12 -1.51
C ALA A 217 3.54 -7.00 -1.98
N VAL A 218 4.57 -6.78 -1.18
CA VAL A 218 5.66 -5.84 -1.44
C VAL A 218 6.98 -6.60 -1.39
N MET A 219 7.87 -6.34 -2.34
CA MET A 219 9.26 -6.80 -2.32
C MET A 219 10.17 -5.65 -1.90
N ASN A 220 10.94 -5.85 -0.83
CA ASN A 220 11.95 -4.91 -0.39
C ASN A 220 13.35 -5.38 -0.80
N LEU A 221 14.07 -4.54 -1.53
CA LEU A 221 15.46 -4.73 -1.94
C LEU A 221 16.33 -3.58 -1.40
N SER A 222 16.78 -3.71 -0.16
CA SER A 222 17.73 -2.78 0.47
C SER A 222 19.18 -3.10 0.06
N LEU A 223 19.39 -3.28 -1.25
CA LEU A 223 20.66 -3.70 -1.84
C LEU A 223 20.83 -3.05 -3.21
N GLY A 224 22.06 -3.05 -3.72
CA GLY A 224 22.35 -2.42 -4.98
C GLY A 224 23.65 -2.92 -5.61
N SER A 225 23.80 -2.58 -6.88
CA SER A 225 25.00 -2.83 -7.67
C SER A 225 25.16 -1.75 -8.74
N VAL A 226 26.26 -1.81 -9.48
CA VAL A 226 26.43 -1.03 -10.72
C VAL A 226 25.27 -1.30 -11.67
N ARG A 227 24.92 -0.30 -12.50
CA ARG A 227 23.80 -0.41 -13.44
C ARG A 227 23.84 -1.70 -14.26
N SER A 228 22.75 -2.46 -14.19
CA SER A 228 22.56 -3.72 -14.88
C SER A 228 21.22 -3.72 -15.59
N ARG A 229 21.26 -3.84 -16.93
CA ARG A 229 20.03 -3.97 -17.72
C ARG A 229 19.23 -5.21 -17.29
N ALA A 230 19.91 -6.33 -17.06
CA ALA A 230 19.25 -7.57 -16.66
C ALA A 230 18.50 -7.39 -15.34
N PHE A 231 19.09 -6.71 -14.37
CA PHE A 231 18.44 -6.47 -13.07
C PHE A 231 17.20 -5.59 -13.24
N ASN A 232 17.29 -4.50 -14.00
CA ASN A 232 16.14 -3.62 -14.23
C ASN A 232 14.98 -4.33 -14.95
N GLU A 233 15.27 -5.16 -15.96
CA GLU A 233 14.25 -5.90 -16.70
C GLU A 233 13.52 -6.90 -15.79
N VAL A 234 14.25 -7.62 -14.93
CA VAL A 234 13.64 -8.56 -13.97
C VAL A 234 12.77 -7.83 -12.95
N VAL A 235 13.24 -6.71 -12.40
CA VAL A 235 12.44 -5.88 -11.47
C VAL A 235 11.16 -5.37 -12.15
N ASN A 236 11.28 -4.84 -13.37
CA ASN A 236 10.12 -4.38 -14.12
C ASN A 236 9.13 -5.51 -14.43
N GLU A 237 9.61 -6.74 -14.62
CA GLU A 237 8.74 -7.90 -14.83
C GLU A 237 8.00 -8.28 -13.55
N VAL A 238 8.66 -8.31 -12.40
CA VAL A 238 8.02 -8.53 -11.09
C VAL A 238 6.90 -7.52 -10.84
N VAL A 239 7.13 -6.25 -11.20
CA VAL A 239 6.11 -5.20 -11.08
C VAL A 239 4.90 -5.45 -11.99
N LYS A 240 5.11 -5.92 -13.23
CA LYS A 240 4.01 -6.29 -14.14
C LYS A 240 3.20 -7.48 -13.64
N MET A 241 3.81 -8.36 -12.85
CA MET A 241 3.12 -9.47 -12.19
C MET A 241 2.29 -9.03 -10.98
N GLY A 242 2.26 -7.72 -10.68
CA GLY A 242 1.37 -7.13 -9.68
C GLY A 242 2.00 -6.93 -8.30
N MET A 243 3.27 -7.27 -8.13
CA MET A 243 3.98 -7.04 -6.87
C MET A 243 4.59 -5.64 -6.84
N VAL A 244 4.39 -4.89 -5.74
CA VAL A 244 5.07 -3.61 -5.54
C VAL A 244 6.52 -3.86 -5.18
N VAL A 245 7.47 -3.20 -5.85
CA VAL A 245 8.90 -3.35 -5.58
C VAL A 245 9.48 -2.04 -5.06
N VAL A 246 10.05 -2.07 -3.86
CA VAL A 246 10.71 -0.93 -3.22
C VAL A 246 12.20 -1.20 -3.14
N VAL A 247 13.00 -0.22 -3.59
CA VAL A 247 14.45 -0.36 -3.73
C VAL A 247 15.19 0.82 -3.11
N ALA A 248 16.38 0.58 -2.57
CA ALA A 248 17.26 1.64 -2.14
C ALA A 248 17.84 2.40 -3.34
N ALA A 249 17.94 3.74 -3.24
CA ALA A 249 18.63 4.55 -4.24
C ALA A 249 20.16 4.26 -4.31
N GLY A 250 20.74 3.79 -3.19
CA GLY A 250 22.18 3.53 -3.01
C GLY A 250 22.87 4.58 -2.16
N ASN A 251 24.10 4.27 -1.73
CA ASN A 251 24.84 4.99 -0.67
C ASN A 251 26.18 5.55 -1.14
N GLU A 252 26.31 5.89 -2.43
CA GLU A 252 27.57 6.29 -3.05
C GLU A 252 27.67 7.80 -3.36
N HIS A 253 26.65 8.59 -3.03
CA HIS A 253 26.52 10.01 -3.43
C HIS A 253 26.67 10.20 -4.95
N ILE A 254 26.02 9.34 -5.74
CA ILE A 254 26.00 9.45 -7.19
C ILE A 254 24.57 9.56 -7.73
N ASN A 255 24.44 9.78 -9.03
CA ASN A 255 23.16 9.70 -9.69
C ASN A 255 22.64 8.24 -9.63
N ALA A 256 21.49 8.01 -8.98
CA ALA A 256 20.87 6.71 -8.78
C ALA A 256 20.62 5.95 -10.10
N CYS A 257 20.45 6.67 -11.21
CA CYS A 257 20.31 6.10 -12.54
C CYS A 257 21.54 5.30 -13.01
N LEU A 258 22.68 5.43 -12.34
CA LEU A 258 23.92 4.67 -12.59
C LEU A 258 24.02 3.38 -11.76
N SER A 259 22.98 3.04 -11.00
CA SER A 259 22.91 1.85 -10.15
C SER A 259 21.65 1.03 -10.45
N SER A 260 21.67 -0.23 -10.08
CA SER A 260 20.52 -1.13 -10.17
C SER A 260 20.31 -1.84 -8.83
N PRO A 261 19.06 -2.04 -8.39
CA PRO A 261 17.82 -1.84 -9.14
C PRO A 261 17.24 -0.41 -9.13
N ALA A 262 17.92 0.57 -8.51
CA ALA A 262 17.45 1.97 -8.43
C ALA A 262 17.13 2.66 -9.77
N SER A 263 17.62 2.14 -10.90
CA SER A 263 17.30 2.66 -12.25
C SER A 263 16.19 1.89 -12.96
N ALA A 264 15.53 0.93 -12.30
CA ALA A 264 14.39 0.22 -12.84
C ALA A 264 13.14 1.10 -12.75
N SER A 265 12.53 1.41 -13.90
CA SER A 265 11.40 2.35 -14.00
C SER A 265 10.11 1.90 -13.31
N GLY A 266 9.96 0.60 -13.03
CA GLY A 266 8.81 0.07 -12.32
C GLY A 266 8.96 0.04 -10.80
N ALA A 267 10.17 0.20 -10.28
CA ALA A 267 10.42 0.19 -8.84
C ALA A 267 10.12 1.56 -8.21
N ILE A 268 9.80 1.55 -6.93
CA ILE A 268 9.79 2.75 -6.09
C ILE A 268 11.20 2.87 -5.49
N THR A 269 11.96 3.84 -5.97
CA THR A 269 13.34 4.08 -5.54
C THR A 269 13.38 5.14 -4.45
N VAL A 270 13.92 4.78 -3.29
CA VAL A 270 13.89 5.62 -2.09
C VAL A 270 15.29 6.10 -1.72
N GLY A 271 15.47 7.42 -1.65
CA GLY A 271 16.67 8.07 -1.12
C GLY A 271 16.58 8.34 0.38
N ALA A 272 17.70 8.66 1.01
CA ALA A 272 17.80 8.89 2.45
C ALA A 272 17.87 10.38 2.81
N ILE A 273 17.06 10.80 3.77
CA ILE A 273 17.17 12.09 4.47
C ILE A 273 17.43 11.88 5.96
N ALA A 274 17.96 12.91 6.64
CA ALA A 274 17.97 12.95 8.09
C ALA A 274 16.59 13.35 8.62
N ASP A 275 16.10 12.65 9.64
CA ASP A 275 14.78 12.93 10.24
C ASP A 275 14.74 14.22 11.08
N SER A 276 15.90 14.80 11.38
CA SER A 276 16.06 16.00 12.20
C SER A 276 15.79 17.30 11.47
N ASP A 277 16.09 17.35 10.17
CA ASP A 277 16.08 18.59 9.39
C ASP A 277 15.71 18.39 7.92
N ASP A 278 15.28 17.17 7.54
CA ASP A 278 14.97 16.76 6.18
C ASP A 278 16.13 16.93 5.18
N ALA A 279 17.36 17.13 5.67
CA ALA A 279 18.51 17.26 4.82
C ALA A 279 18.82 15.93 4.12
N LEU A 280 19.17 16.01 2.83
CA LEU A 280 19.66 14.87 2.08
C LEU A 280 20.85 14.23 2.80
N ALA A 281 20.80 12.93 3.04
CA ALA A 281 21.90 12.23 3.70
C ALA A 281 23.17 12.34 2.83
N PRO A 282 24.35 12.62 3.42
CA PRO A 282 25.58 12.83 2.64
C PRO A 282 26.02 11.63 1.81
N PHE A 283 25.48 10.44 2.05
CA PHE A 283 25.75 9.23 1.27
C PHE A 283 24.64 8.92 0.25
N SER A 284 23.45 9.50 0.37
CA SER A 284 22.32 9.12 -0.48
C SER A 284 22.64 9.39 -1.95
N ASN A 285 22.35 8.41 -2.79
CA ASN A 285 22.22 8.67 -4.21
C ASN A 285 21.03 9.61 -4.48
N TRP A 286 21.08 10.27 -5.64
CA TRP A 286 20.17 11.34 -6.01
C TRP A 286 19.83 11.29 -7.51
N GLY A 287 18.95 12.18 -7.97
CA GLY A 287 18.62 12.32 -9.40
C GLY A 287 17.23 11.81 -9.74
N TYR A 288 16.87 11.86 -11.02
CA TYR A 288 15.48 11.64 -11.46
C TYR A 288 14.99 10.20 -11.31
N CYS A 289 15.89 9.22 -11.12
CA CYS A 289 15.48 7.84 -10.81
C CYS A 289 15.09 7.65 -9.34
N VAL A 290 15.24 8.67 -8.48
CA VAL A 290 14.73 8.64 -7.10
C VAL A 290 13.31 9.19 -7.11
N ASP A 291 12.35 8.38 -6.68
CA ASP A 291 10.93 8.75 -6.65
C ASP A 291 10.59 9.60 -5.42
N LEU A 292 11.16 9.23 -4.27
CA LEU A 292 10.93 9.91 -3.00
C LEU A 292 12.11 9.73 -2.03
N PHE A 293 12.09 10.54 -0.96
CA PHE A 293 13.04 10.44 0.14
C PHE A 293 12.31 10.05 1.43
N ALA A 294 12.99 9.26 2.26
CA ALA A 294 12.50 8.85 3.58
C ALA A 294 13.63 8.96 4.62
N PRO A 295 13.31 9.01 5.93
CA PRO A 295 14.30 8.91 6.99
C PRO A 295 15.23 7.71 6.79
N GLY A 296 16.54 7.97 6.69
CA GLY A 296 17.56 6.94 6.44
C GLY A 296 18.87 7.15 7.20
N VAL A 297 18.94 8.16 8.08
CA VAL A 297 20.12 8.44 8.89
C VAL A 297 19.86 8.01 10.32
N ARG A 298 20.65 7.03 10.81
CA ARG A 298 20.57 6.51 12.20
C ARG A 298 19.14 6.10 12.59
N VAL A 299 18.43 5.46 11.68
CA VAL A 299 17.08 4.94 11.94
C VAL A 299 17.17 3.85 12.99
N GLU A 300 16.44 4.06 14.09
CA GLU A 300 16.40 3.13 15.19
C GLU A 300 15.52 1.93 14.83
N THR A 301 16.05 0.76 15.11
CA THR A 301 15.32 -0.51 15.15
C THR A 301 16.00 -1.36 16.21
N ARG A 302 15.31 -2.41 16.65
CA ARG A 302 15.89 -3.33 17.63
C ARG A 302 16.45 -4.52 16.85
N GLY A 303 17.74 -4.45 16.56
CA GLY A 303 18.46 -5.43 15.74
C GLY A 303 19.92 -5.02 15.66
N HIS A 304 20.71 -5.53 16.61
CA HIS A 304 22.10 -5.21 17.00
C HIS A 304 22.30 -4.09 18.02
#